data_AF-A0A514ZTZ7-F1
#
_entry.id   AF-A0A514ZTZ7-F1
#
_cell.length_a   1.000
_cell.length_b   1.000
_cell.length_c   1.000
_cell.angle_alpha   90.00
_cell.angle_beta   90.00
_cell.angle_gamma   90.00
#
_symmetry.space_group_name_H-M   'P 1'
#
loop_
_entity.id
_entity.type
_entity.pdbx_description
1 polymer ?
#
loop_
_entity_poly.entity_id
_entity_poly.type
_entity_poly.pdbx_seq_one_letter_code
_entity_poly.pdbx_strand_id
1 'polypeptide(L)'
;MSQQTKHLVVQIGTRKDKAVLSKSQKEFNRLIRKIETLTSELTNLREATLHIQQRVQTDYRPLLEQYSQFRADLVRLFDRAYQHKDCSKTEKKKLADLIRNIAFELIDTYGIADLKPIYDKYDADGFDNTNAESDQLTAELMKEMMATMFGIEIDPDADVSDPQKMNAYVQEKIAQREAAEAERRQQTATKKPKSAKQQEREAKKQVEARNITKAVRTLYMDLVKAFHPDREPDEAEKQRKTEIMHRVTAAYEKSDLLALLQLQLEFEHIDQAHLESLAEDQLKYYNKILKQQADELDNEFFGLQNELAAMTGKPAFAVSSPIALEFSLNSDIAQLKRDIKHIKADLKALADTSQLKQWLKTYRIEKPDDFTFF
;
A
#
# COMPACT_ATOMS: atom_id res chain seq x y z
N MET A 1 19.19 -27.65 7.20
CA MET A 1 20.28 -27.04 6.41
C MET A 1 19.64 -26.32 5.24
N SER A 2 19.50 -25.00 5.34
CA SER A 2 18.91 -24.19 4.27
C SER A 2 19.83 -24.23 3.07
N GLN A 3 19.45 -24.97 2.03
CA GLN A 3 20.12 -24.88 0.73
C GLN A 3 19.93 -23.43 0.26
N GLN A 4 21.01 -22.65 0.23
CA GLN A 4 21.03 -21.41 -0.54
C GLN A 4 20.70 -21.79 -1.98
N THR A 5 19.49 -21.47 -2.43
CA THR A 5 19.12 -21.50 -3.84
C THR A 5 20.15 -20.64 -4.57
N LYS A 6 21.08 -21.26 -5.29
CA LYS A 6 21.96 -20.55 -6.21
C LYS A 6 21.05 -19.90 -7.24
N HIS A 7 20.85 -18.60 -7.12
CA HIS A 7 20.12 -17.82 -8.13
C HIS A 7 20.97 -17.82 -9.40
N LEU A 8 20.72 -18.78 -10.28
CA LEU A 8 21.41 -18.89 -11.56
C LEU A 8 20.93 -17.77 -12.47
N VAL A 9 21.87 -16.91 -12.88
CA VAL A 9 21.58 -15.77 -13.75
C VAL A 9 21.27 -16.28 -15.16
N VAL A 10 20.01 -16.15 -15.57
CA VAL A 10 19.55 -16.50 -16.92
C VAL A 10 20.01 -15.40 -17.88
N GLN A 11 21.06 -15.65 -18.67
CA GLN A 11 21.58 -14.65 -19.60
C GLN A 11 22.12 -15.28 -20.89
N ILE A 12 21.84 -14.68 -22.04
CA ILE A 12 22.39 -15.10 -23.33
C ILE A 12 23.73 -14.39 -23.57
N GLY A 13 24.79 -15.12 -23.93
CA GLY A 13 26.10 -14.58 -24.34
C GLY A 13 27.16 -14.44 -23.24
N THR A 14 27.26 -15.37 -22.29
CA THR A 14 28.13 -15.22 -21.10
C THR A 14 29.51 -15.89 -21.18
N ARG A 15 29.88 -16.62 -22.25
CA ARG A 15 31.21 -17.22 -22.37
C ARG A 15 31.83 -17.05 -23.77
N LYS A 16 32.95 -16.33 -23.80
CA LYS A 16 34.01 -16.31 -24.84
C LYS A 16 33.70 -15.87 -26.27
N ASP A 17 32.46 -15.73 -26.72
CA ASP A 17 32.21 -15.31 -28.10
C ASP A 17 31.83 -13.84 -28.26
N LYS A 18 32.62 -13.13 -29.07
CA LYS A 18 32.34 -11.80 -29.63
C LYS A 18 31.17 -11.84 -30.64
N ALA A 19 30.17 -12.69 -30.42
CA ALA A 19 28.99 -12.74 -31.26
C ALA A 19 28.13 -11.50 -30.95
N VAL A 20 27.85 -10.70 -31.98
CA VAL A 20 26.94 -9.56 -31.85
C VAL A 20 25.55 -10.11 -31.54
N LEU A 21 25.09 -9.95 -30.29
CA LEU A 21 23.76 -10.39 -29.85
C LEU A 21 22.67 -9.84 -30.77
N SER A 22 21.70 -10.69 -31.10
CA SER A 22 20.49 -10.29 -31.84
C SER A 22 19.67 -9.27 -31.04
N LYS A 23 18.76 -8.57 -31.71
CA LYS A 23 17.87 -7.61 -31.04
C LYS A 23 17.02 -8.31 -29.98
N SER A 24 16.49 -9.50 -30.28
CA SER A 24 15.67 -10.27 -29.35
C SER A 24 16.47 -10.81 -28.18
N GLN A 25 17.73 -11.22 -28.39
CA GLN A 25 18.62 -11.66 -27.30
C GLN A 25 18.99 -10.50 -26.34
N LYS A 26 19.24 -9.30 -26.87
CA LYS A 26 19.47 -8.09 -26.04
C LYS A 26 18.24 -7.72 -25.23
N GLU A 27 17.06 -7.79 -25.86
CA GLU A 27 15.79 -7.51 -25.18
C GLU A 27 15.51 -8.55 -24.07
N PHE A 28 15.75 -9.84 -24.33
CA PHE A 28 15.66 -10.90 -23.35
C PHE A 28 16.50 -10.59 -22.12
N ASN A 29 17.81 -10.38 -22.30
CA ASN A 29 18.74 -10.07 -21.22
C ASN A 29 18.33 -8.81 -20.43
N ARG A 30 17.78 -7.79 -21.11
CA ARG A 30 17.30 -6.58 -20.45
C ARG A 30 16.06 -6.85 -19.60
N LEU A 31 15.11 -7.64 -20.10
CA LEU A 31 13.88 -7.97 -19.38
C LEU A 31 14.15 -8.83 -18.16
N ILE A 32 15.05 -9.82 -18.26
CA ILE A 32 15.48 -10.63 -17.11
C ILE A 32 16.04 -9.72 -16.00
N ARG A 33 17.00 -8.85 -16.33
CA ARG A 33 17.57 -7.91 -15.35
C ARG A 33 16.50 -7.00 -14.74
N LYS A 34 15.56 -6.51 -15.54
CA LYS A 34 14.46 -5.69 -15.05
C LYS A 34 13.60 -6.45 -14.04
N ILE A 35 13.21 -7.69 -14.35
CA ILE A 35 12.42 -8.55 -13.45
C ILE A 35 13.19 -8.83 -12.16
N GLU A 36 14.47 -9.18 -12.24
CA GLU A 36 15.32 -9.45 -11.06
C GLU A 36 15.44 -8.20 -10.17
N THR A 37 15.69 -7.03 -10.76
CA THR A 37 15.74 -5.76 -10.03
C THR A 37 14.40 -5.46 -9.35
N LEU A 38 13.29 -5.50 -10.08
CA LEU A 38 11.96 -5.19 -9.53
C LEU A 38 11.56 -6.17 -8.43
N THR A 39 11.84 -7.46 -8.60
CA THR A 39 11.55 -8.48 -7.60
C THR A 39 12.34 -8.22 -6.30
N SER A 40 13.61 -7.85 -6.43
CA SER A 40 14.46 -7.48 -5.30
C SER A 40 13.96 -6.20 -4.61
N GLU A 41 13.66 -5.15 -5.38
CA GLU A 41 13.14 -3.89 -4.86
C GLU A 41 11.79 -4.06 -4.14
N LEU A 42 10.87 -4.83 -4.71
CA LEU A 42 9.59 -5.20 -4.08
C LEU A 42 9.80 -5.94 -2.76
N THR A 43 10.69 -6.93 -2.75
CA THR A 43 10.98 -7.73 -1.55
C THR A 43 11.57 -6.86 -0.46
N ASN A 44 12.59 -6.07 -0.79
CA ASN A 44 13.24 -5.17 0.15
C ASN A 44 12.27 -4.11 0.69
N LEU A 45 11.40 -3.56 -0.17
CA LEU A 45 10.40 -2.57 0.24
C LEU A 45 9.37 -3.19 1.20
N ARG A 46 8.88 -4.40 0.91
CA ARG A 46 7.96 -5.14 1.79
C ARG A 46 8.57 -5.44 3.17
N GLU A 47 9.80 -5.94 3.19
CA GLU A 47 10.50 -6.20 4.44
C GLU A 47 10.71 -4.92 5.25
N ALA A 48 11.09 -3.82 4.57
CA ALA A 48 11.20 -2.51 5.19
C ALA A 48 9.86 -2.01 5.74
N THR A 49 8.74 -2.22 5.03
CA THR A 49 7.40 -1.88 5.52
C THR A 49 7.10 -2.58 6.84
N LEU A 50 7.36 -3.90 6.93
CA LEU A 50 7.13 -4.65 8.17
C LEU A 50 8.01 -4.14 9.32
N HIS A 51 9.28 -3.85 9.05
CA HIS A 51 10.20 -3.27 10.03
C HIS A 51 9.72 -1.89 10.51
N ILE A 52 9.29 -1.02 9.60
CA ILE A 52 8.79 0.31 9.91
C ILE A 52 7.49 0.24 10.72
N GLN A 53 6.58 -0.67 10.39
CA GLN A 53 5.36 -0.90 11.18
C GLN A 53 5.69 -1.27 12.63
N GLN A 54 6.68 -2.14 12.86
CA GLN A 54 7.15 -2.48 14.20
C GLN A 54 7.73 -1.25 14.91
N ARG A 55 8.60 -0.50 14.23
CA ARG A 55 9.20 0.72 14.80
C ARG A 55 8.20 1.81 15.11
N VAL A 56 7.12 1.93 14.33
CA VAL A 56 6.01 2.84 14.65
C VAL A 56 5.40 2.48 16.00
N GLN A 57 5.21 1.20 16.30
CA GLN A 57 4.67 0.75 17.58
C GLN A 57 5.66 0.94 18.74
N THR A 58 6.96 0.68 18.52
CA THR A 58 7.96 0.68 19.60
C THR A 58 8.58 2.05 19.87
N ASP A 59 8.78 2.86 18.82
CA ASP A 59 9.57 4.10 18.90
C ASP A 59 8.68 5.34 18.80
N TYR A 60 7.69 5.33 17.90
CA TYR A 60 6.88 6.52 17.59
C TYR A 60 5.65 6.64 18.48
N ARG A 61 4.83 5.59 18.60
CA ARG A 61 3.59 5.63 19.40
C ARG A 61 3.80 6.01 20.87
N PRO A 62 4.80 5.49 21.59
CA PRO A 62 5.03 5.89 22.98
C PRO A 62 5.39 7.38 23.12
N LEU A 63 6.09 7.94 22.13
CA LEU A 63 6.37 9.38 22.09
C LEU A 63 5.10 10.18 21.80
N LEU A 64 4.23 9.67 20.92
CA LEU A 64 2.98 10.32 20.57
C LEU A 64 2.04 10.36 21.78
N GLU A 65 1.89 9.24 22.48
CA GLU A 65 1.14 9.15 23.74
C GLU A 65 1.69 10.13 24.78
N GLN A 66 3.01 10.17 24.94
CA GLN A 66 3.66 11.11 25.85
C GLN A 66 3.39 12.57 25.46
N TYR A 67 3.45 12.89 24.17
CA TYR A 67 3.14 14.24 23.67
C TYR A 67 1.69 14.62 23.93
N SER A 68 0.74 13.74 23.61
CA SER A 68 -0.70 13.95 23.85
C SER A 68 -1.01 14.12 25.33
N GLN A 69 -0.32 13.39 26.22
CA GLN A 69 -0.46 13.59 27.66
C GLN A 69 0.02 14.98 28.13
N PHE A 70 1.13 15.51 27.58
CA PHE A 70 1.56 16.88 27.90
C PHE A 70 0.59 17.93 27.36
N ARG A 71 -0.04 17.68 26.20
CA ARG A 71 -1.12 18.54 25.70
C ARG A 71 -2.33 18.50 26.61
N ALA A 72 -2.70 17.34 27.15
CA ALA A 72 -3.75 17.21 28.14
C ALA A 72 -3.41 17.99 29.43
N ASP A 73 -2.15 17.95 29.88
CA ASP A 73 -1.71 18.74 31.03
C ASP A 73 -1.78 20.26 30.76
N LEU A 74 -1.57 20.68 29.51
CA LEU A 74 -1.70 22.07 29.10
C LEU A 74 -3.17 22.52 29.16
N VAL A 75 -4.10 21.68 28.70
CA VAL A 75 -5.55 21.91 28.85
C VAL A 75 -5.92 22.06 30.33
N ARG A 76 -5.45 21.16 31.20
CA ARG A 76 -5.70 21.24 32.65
C ARG A 76 -5.09 22.50 33.27
N LEU A 77 -3.94 22.96 32.78
CA LEU A 77 -3.32 24.21 33.21
C LEU A 77 -4.19 25.42 32.81
N PHE A 78 -4.71 25.43 31.58
CA PHE A 78 -5.60 26.49 31.12
C PHE A 78 -6.93 26.52 31.88
N ASP A 79 -7.53 25.36 32.19
CA ASP A 79 -8.74 25.28 33.05
C ASP A 79 -8.49 25.94 34.41
N ARG A 80 -7.38 25.58 35.08
CA ARG A 80 -6.99 26.21 36.36
C ARG A 80 -6.79 27.72 36.23
N ALA A 81 -6.12 28.18 35.17
CA ALA A 81 -5.87 29.60 34.94
C ALA A 81 -7.17 30.39 34.67
N TYR A 82 -8.13 29.78 33.97
CA TYR A 82 -9.44 30.37 33.72
C TYR A 82 -10.21 30.66 35.01
N GLN A 83 -10.09 29.76 36.01
CA GLN A 83 -10.74 29.91 37.32
C GLN A 83 -10.07 30.96 38.22
N HIS A 84 -8.87 31.43 37.88
CA HIS A 84 -8.15 32.41 38.69
C HIS A 84 -8.86 33.78 38.65
N LYS A 85 -8.95 34.45 39.82
CA LYS A 85 -9.69 35.72 39.98
C LYS A 85 -9.11 36.87 39.14
N ASP A 86 -7.80 36.85 38.92
CA ASP A 86 -7.10 37.91 38.18
C ASP A 86 -7.18 37.76 36.65
N CYS A 87 -7.91 36.76 36.14
CA CYS A 87 -8.08 36.53 34.70
C CYS A 87 -9.19 37.42 34.13
N SER A 88 -8.85 38.28 33.18
CA SER A 88 -9.79 39.19 32.53
C SER A 88 -10.78 38.47 31.62
N LYS A 89 -11.88 39.13 31.25
CA LYS A 89 -12.89 38.57 30.32
C LYS A 89 -12.28 38.17 28.97
N THR A 90 -11.35 38.96 28.44
CA THR A 90 -10.68 38.68 27.15
C THR A 90 -9.74 37.48 27.26
N GLU A 91 -8.98 37.37 28.34
CA GLU A 91 -8.10 36.23 28.59
C GLU A 91 -8.92 34.94 28.79
N LYS A 92 -10.03 35.01 29.53
CA LYS A 92 -10.97 33.90 29.69
C LYS A 92 -11.52 33.40 28.34
N LYS A 93 -11.91 34.32 27.45
CA LYS A 93 -12.39 33.94 26.11
C LYS A 93 -11.32 33.18 25.31
N LYS A 94 -10.07 33.64 25.36
CA LYS A 94 -8.93 32.97 24.69
C LYS A 94 -8.62 31.60 25.28
N LEU A 95 -8.63 31.49 26.61
CA LEU A 95 -8.42 30.22 27.30
C LEU A 95 -9.53 29.21 26.99
N ALA A 96 -10.79 29.62 27.00
CA ALA A 96 -11.92 28.76 26.64
C ALA A 96 -11.79 28.24 25.19
N ASP A 97 -11.36 29.10 24.27
CA ASP A 97 -11.13 28.71 22.88
C ASP A 97 -10.02 27.66 22.74
N LEU A 98 -8.86 27.91 23.36
CA LEU A 98 -7.75 26.97 23.39
C LEU A 98 -8.12 25.64 24.05
N ILE A 99 -8.84 25.68 25.17
CA ILE A 99 -9.28 24.48 25.88
C ILE A 99 -10.19 23.65 24.98
N ARG A 100 -11.19 24.26 24.34
CA ARG A 100 -12.10 23.52 23.45
C ARG A 100 -11.37 22.89 22.28
N ASN A 101 -10.58 23.66 21.55
CA ASN A 101 -9.90 23.17 20.34
C ASN A 101 -8.92 22.04 20.66
N ILE A 102 -8.11 22.20 21.71
CA ILE A 102 -7.12 21.18 22.08
C ILE A 102 -7.80 19.96 22.72
N ALA A 103 -8.77 20.15 23.62
CA ALA A 103 -9.44 19.05 24.28
C ALA A 103 -10.28 18.21 23.30
N PHE A 104 -10.95 18.84 22.34
CA PHE A 104 -11.72 18.13 21.31
C PHE A 104 -10.83 17.14 20.56
N GLU A 105 -9.71 17.61 20.00
CA GLU A 105 -8.75 16.74 19.28
C GLU A 105 -8.19 15.62 20.18
N LEU A 106 -7.88 15.91 21.45
CA LEU A 106 -7.34 14.92 22.39
C LEU A 106 -8.37 13.85 22.78
N ILE A 107 -9.64 14.20 22.88
CA ILE A 107 -10.71 13.25 23.18
C ILE A 107 -11.01 12.41 21.93
N ASP A 108 -11.24 13.05 20.79
CA ASP A 108 -11.64 12.40 19.54
C ASP A 108 -10.53 11.50 18.97
N THR A 109 -9.33 12.06 18.74
CA THR A 109 -8.25 11.36 18.04
C THR A 109 -7.42 10.46 18.96
N TYR A 110 -7.24 10.83 20.23
CA TYR A 110 -6.34 10.14 21.16
C TYR A 110 -7.04 9.43 22.32
N GLY A 111 -8.38 9.52 22.40
CA GLY A 111 -9.17 8.79 23.39
C GLY A 111 -8.95 9.23 24.85
N ILE A 112 -8.49 10.47 25.08
CA ILE A 112 -8.24 11.01 26.43
C ILE A 112 -9.57 11.46 27.07
N ALA A 113 -10.41 10.48 27.41
CA ALA A 113 -11.79 10.69 27.84
C ALA A 113 -11.94 11.50 29.14
N ASP A 114 -10.91 11.56 29.99
CA ASP A 114 -10.93 12.33 31.23
C ASP A 114 -10.90 13.86 30.99
N LEU A 115 -10.63 14.32 29.76
CA LEU A 115 -10.77 15.72 29.38
C LEU A 115 -12.21 16.13 29.04
N LYS A 116 -13.12 15.20 28.81
CA LYS A 116 -14.52 15.50 28.44
C LYS A 116 -15.24 16.40 29.47
N PRO A 117 -15.14 16.15 30.80
CA PRO A 117 -15.72 17.06 31.79
C PRO A 117 -15.08 18.45 31.81
N ILE A 118 -13.86 18.61 31.27
CA ILE A 118 -13.24 19.93 31.10
C ILE A 118 -13.83 20.58 29.84
N TYR A 119 -13.89 19.87 28.72
CA TYR A 119 -14.48 20.36 27.47
C TYR A 119 -15.92 20.89 27.67
N ASP A 120 -16.78 20.08 28.30
CA ASP A 120 -18.20 20.40 28.53
C ASP A 120 -18.43 21.64 29.43
N LYS A 121 -17.42 22.13 30.16
CA LYS A 121 -17.51 23.40 30.91
C LYS A 121 -17.44 24.61 29.98
N TYR A 122 -16.78 24.47 28.84
CA TYR A 122 -16.46 25.54 27.91
C TYR A 122 -17.28 25.49 26.64
N ASP A 123 -17.90 24.35 26.36
CA ASP A 123 -18.83 24.16 25.26
C ASP A 123 -20.24 23.85 25.77
N ALA A 124 -21.25 24.56 25.25
CA ALA A 124 -22.62 24.47 25.73
C ALA A 124 -23.35 23.23 25.21
N ASP A 125 -22.95 22.75 24.03
CA ASP A 125 -23.55 21.58 23.40
C ASP A 125 -22.91 20.31 23.96
N GLY A 126 -21.65 20.40 24.37
CA GLY A 126 -20.90 19.31 25.01
C GLY A 126 -20.37 18.32 23.98
N PHE A 127 -19.33 17.57 24.36
CA PHE A 127 -18.53 16.80 23.40
C PHE A 127 -19.37 15.83 22.56
N ASP A 128 -20.29 15.07 23.17
CA ASP A 128 -21.06 14.04 22.46
C ASP A 128 -21.99 14.64 21.40
N ASN A 129 -22.59 15.81 21.67
CA ASN A 129 -23.49 16.45 20.70
C ASN A 129 -22.69 17.10 19.57
N THR A 130 -21.58 17.77 19.90
CA THR A 130 -20.67 18.33 18.89
C THR A 130 -20.10 17.23 17.98
N ASN A 131 -19.77 16.07 18.55
CA ASN A 131 -19.26 14.94 17.77
C ASN A 131 -20.35 14.31 16.89
N ALA A 132 -21.60 14.23 17.38
CA ALA A 132 -22.70 13.66 16.60
C ALA A 132 -22.96 14.40 15.28
N GLU A 133 -22.82 15.73 15.26
CA GLU A 133 -22.90 16.52 14.02
C GLU A 133 -21.74 16.21 13.07
N SER A 134 -20.51 16.10 13.60
CA SER A 134 -19.34 15.75 12.79
C SER A 134 -19.42 14.31 12.25
N ASP A 135 -19.95 13.38 13.05
CA ASP A 135 -20.15 11.98 12.65
C ASP A 135 -21.18 11.89 11.52
N GLN A 136 -22.26 12.67 11.60
CA GLN A 136 -23.27 12.77 10.55
C GLN A 136 -22.68 13.33 9.25
N LEU A 137 -21.94 14.44 9.33
CA LEU A 137 -21.31 15.07 8.17
C LEU A 137 -20.24 14.15 7.53
N THR A 138 -19.48 13.43 8.36
CA THR A 138 -18.54 12.40 7.88
C THR A 138 -19.26 11.25 7.18
N ALA A 139 -20.38 10.79 7.75
CA ALA A 139 -21.20 9.74 7.13
C ALA A 139 -21.81 10.18 5.79
N GLU A 140 -22.24 11.44 5.67
CA GLU A 140 -22.73 12.02 4.43
C GLU A 140 -21.62 12.16 3.37
N LEU A 141 -20.44 12.66 3.76
CA LEU A 141 -19.29 12.75 2.86
C LEU A 141 -18.84 11.37 2.37
N MET A 142 -18.83 10.35 3.24
CA MET A 142 -18.55 8.97 2.85
C MET A 142 -19.60 8.44 1.86
N LYS A 143 -20.89 8.72 2.07
CA LYS A 143 -21.97 8.37 1.12
C LYS A 143 -21.73 9.01 -0.25
N GLU A 144 -21.40 10.31 -0.29
CA GLU A 144 -21.14 11.04 -1.53
C GLU A 144 -19.88 10.54 -2.26
N MET A 145 -18.79 10.28 -1.51
CA MET A 145 -17.56 9.72 -2.07
C MET A 145 -17.80 8.34 -2.67
N MET A 146 -18.61 7.50 -2.01
CA MET A 146 -19.00 6.18 -2.55
C MET A 146 -19.89 6.30 -3.79
N ALA A 147 -20.85 7.22 -3.80
CA ALA A 147 -21.67 7.50 -4.97
C ALA A 147 -20.82 7.97 -6.16
N THR A 148 -19.81 8.79 -5.92
CA THR A 148 -18.94 9.33 -6.97
C THR A 148 -17.91 8.32 -7.48
N MET A 149 -17.25 7.60 -6.57
CA MET A 149 -16.16 6.67 -6.91
C MET A 149 -16.69 5.34 -7.47
N PHE A 150 -17.79 4.84 -6.91
CA PHE A 150 -18.34 3.53 -7.25
C PHE A 150 -19.70 3.61 -7.97
N GLY A 151 -20.34 4.79 -8.04
CA GLY A 151 -21.68 4.92 -8.63
C GLY A 151 -22.75 4.22 -7.81
N ILE A 152 -22.53 4.05 -6.51
CA ILE A 152 -23.42 3.33 -5.58
C ILE A 152 -24.10 4.37 -4.68
N GLU A 153 -25.39 4.58 -4.90
CA GLU A 153 -26.22 5.34 -3.96
C GLU A 153 -26.56 4.43 -2.76
N ILE A 154 -26.26 4.91 -1.55
CA ILE A 154 -26.62 4.20 -0.33
C ILE A 154 -28.09 4.49 -0.04
N ASP A 155 -28.91 3.43 -0.02
CA ASP A 155 -30.33 3.55 0.25
C ASP A 155 -30.54 4.14 1.66
N PRO A 156 -31.50 5.05 1.86
CA PRO A 156 -31.68 5.76 3.14
C PRO A 156 -31.99 4.83 4.32
N ASP A 157 -32.52 3.64 4.03
CA ASP A 157 -32.86 2.60 5.02
C ASP A 157 -31.74 1.55 5.19
N ALA A 158 -30.61 1.69 4.51
CA ALA A 158 -29.50 0.73 4.60
C ALA A 158 -28.73 0.92 5.93
N ASP A 159 -28.65 -0.15 6.72
CA ASP A 159 -27.88 -0.19 7.95
C ASP A 159 -26.37 -0.29 7.66
N VAL A 160 -25.74 0.87 7.47
CA VAL A 160 -24.30 1.04 7.24
C VAL A 160 -23.55 1.58 8.46
N SER A 161 -24.14 1.39 9.65
CA SER A 161 -23.65 1.94 10.92
C SER A 161 -22.30 1.38 11.40
N ASP A 162 -21.81 0.32 10.77
CA ASP A 162 -20.56 -0.36 11.12
C ASP A 162 -19.75 -0.65 9.84
N PRO A 163 -18.40 -0.49 9.87
CA PRO A 163 -17.53 -0.79 8.75
C PRO A 163 -17.72 -2.17 8.10
N GLN A 164 -18.07 -3.21 8.87
CA GLN A 164 -18.30 -4.54 8.28
C GLN A 164 -19.62 -4.60 7.50
N LYS A 165 -20.68 -4.01 8.04
CA LYS A 165 -21.99 -3.91 7.36
C LYS A 165 -21.91 -3.05 6.10
N MET A 166 -21.17 -1.94 6.18
CA MET A 166 -20.88 -1.09 5.03
C MET A 166 -20.15 -1.88 3.93
N ASN A 167 -19.09 -2.62 4.28
CA ASN A 167 -18.32 -3.39 3.30
C ASN A 167 -19.19 -4.49 2.64
N ALA A 168 -20.02 -5.18 3.42
CA ALA A 168 -20.96 -6.16 2.89
C ALA A 168 -21.98 -5.54 1.92
N TYR A 169 -22.57 -4.39 2.28
CA TYR A 169 -23.51 -3.66 1.43
C TYR A 169 -22.87 -3.20 0.11
N VAL A 170 -21.64 -2.66 0.18
CA VAL A 170 -20.88 -2.23 -0.99
C VAL A 170 -20.55 -3.43 -1.89
N GLN A 171 -20.06 -4.53 -1.32
CA GLN A 171 -19.76 -5.74 -2.09
C GLN A 171 -21.00 -6.31 -2.79
N GLU A 172 -22.15 -6.30 -2.11
CA GLU A 172 -23.41 -6.76 -2.69
C GLU A 172 -23.83 -5.87 -3.87
N LYS A 173 -23.79 -4.54 -3.72
CA LYS A 173 -24.14 -3.61 -4.81
C LYS A 173 -23.16 -3.70 -5.99
N ILE A 174 -21.86 -3.87 -5.73
CA ILE A 174 -20.86 -4.11 -6.78
C ILE A 174 -21.17 -5.40 -7.52
N ALA A 175 -21.41 -6.51 -6.80
CA ALA A 175 -21.74 -7.80 -7.40
C ALA A 175 -23.03 -7.76 -8.23
N GLN A 176 -24.08 -7.08 -7.73
CA GLN A 176 -25.33 -6.87 -8.46
C GLN A 176 -25.10 -6.07 -9.75
N ARG A 177 -24.26 -5.04 -9.71
CA ARG A 177 -23.95 -4.21 -10.87
C ARG A 177 -23.08 -4.95 -11.89
N GLU A 178 -22.09 -5.71 -11.43
CA GLU A 178 -21.27 -6.58 -12.29
C GLU A 178 -22.12 -7.66 -12.95
N ALA A 179 -23.07 -8.26 -12.22
CA ALA A 179 -24.03 -9.21 -12.79
C ALA A 179 -24.93 -8.53 -13.84
N ALA A 180 -25.50 -7.36 -13.53
CA ALA A 180 -26.32 -6.60 -14.47
C ALA A 180 -25.52 -6.11 -15.70
N GLU A 181 -24.25 -5.75 -15.53
CA GLU A 181 -23.36 -5.37 -16.62
C GLU A 181 -22.94 -6.59 -17.45
N ALA A 182 -22.70 -7.75 -16.82
CA ALA A 182 -22.45 -9.01 -17.50
C ALA A 182 -23.67 -9.44 -18.33
N GLU A 183 -24.89 -9.31 -17.79
CA GLU A 183 -26.14 -9.53 -18.53
C GLU A 183 -26.31 -8.52 -19.67
N ARG A 184 -26.06 -7.23 -19.45
CA ARG A 184 -26.07 -6.20 -20.52
C ARG A 184 -25.00 -6.46 -21.58
N ARG A 185 -23.81 -6.93 -21.21
CA ARG A 185 -22.73 -7.31 -22.14
C ARG A 185 -23.11 -8.55 -22.93
N GLN A 186 -23.77 -9.54 -22.32
CA GLN A 186 -24.33 -10.69 -23.05
C GLN A 186 -25.44 -10.26 -24.02
N GLN A 187 -26.32 -9.35 -23.60
CA GLN A 187 -27.39 -8.83 -24.46
C GLN A 187 -26.88 -7.93 -25.60
N THR A 188 -25.85 -7.10 -25.37
CA THR A 188 -25.25 -6.24 -26.40
C THR A 188 -24.28 -6.99 -27.33
N ALA A 189 -23.64 -8.07 -26.86
CA ALA A 189 -22.84 -8.97 -27.69
C ALA A 189 -23.65 -9.67 -28.80
N THR A 190 -24.99 -9.76 -28.65
CA THR A 190 -25.87 -10.31 -29.68
C THR A 190 -26.30 -9.31 -30.76
N LYS A 191 -26.02 -8.00 -30.61
CA LYS A 191 -26.56 -6.95 -31.50
C LYS A 191 -25.55 -6.04 -32.21
N LYS A 192 -24.24 -6.22 -32.03
CA LYS A 192 -23.22 -5.49 -32.84
C LYS A 192 -22.39 -6.46 -33.67
N PRO A 193 -22.47 -6.45 -35.02
CA PRO A 193 -21.49 -7.15 -35.84
C PRO A 193 -20.13 -6.51 -35.58
N LYS A 194 -19.20 -7.27 -35.00
CA LYS A 194 -17.82 -6.84 -34.77
C LYS A 194 -17.19 -6.48 -36.12
N SER A 195 -16.59 -5.29 -36.22
CA SER A 195 -15.82 -4.88 -37.41
C SER A 195 -14.75 -5.92 -37.73
N ALA A 196 -14.52 -6.22 -39.02
CA ALA A 196 -13.50 -7.18 -39.47
C ALA A 196 -12.11 -6.90 -38.87
N LYS A 197 -11.77 -5.63 -38.63
CA LYS A 197 -10.51 -5.20 -38.01
C LYS A 197 -10.41 -5.56 -36.53
N GLN A 198 -11.54 -5.60 -35.82
CA GLN A 198 -11.62 -6.01 -34.42
C GLN A 198 -11.61 -7.53 -34.29
N GLN A 199 -12.28 -8.24 -35.21
CA GLN A 199 -12.23 -9.71 -35.29
C GLN A 199 -10.83 -10.21 -35.65
N GLU A 200 -10.13 -9.56 -36.57
CA GLU A 200 -8.74 -9.93 -36.91
C GLU A 200 -7.78 -9.66 -35.74
N ARG A 201 -7.98 -8.56 -35.00
CA ARG A 201 -7.18 -8.25 -33.81
C ARG A 201 -7.48 -9.20 -32.65
N GLU A 202 -8.74 -9.59 -32.45
CA GLU A 202 -9.13 -10.61 -31.47
C GLU A 202 -8.64 -12.01 -31.86
N ALA A 203 -8.72 -12.39 -33.14
CA ALA A 203 -8.18 -13.65 -33.65
C ALA A 203 -6.66 -13.70 -33.52
N LYS A 204 -5.95 -12.60 -33.84
CA LYS A 204 -4.51 -12.47 -33.56
C LYS A 204 -4.21 -12.60 -32.07
N LYS A 205 -4.95 -11.91 -31.19
CA LYS A 205 -4.81 -12.07 -29.73
C LYS A 205 -5.08 -13.49 -29.25
N GLN A 206 -6.06 -14.21 -29.80
CA GLN A 206 -6.37 -15.59 -29.42
C GLN A 206 -5.32 -16.58 -29.92
N VAL A 207 -4.85 -16.43 -31.16
CA VAL A 207 -3.74 -17.23 -31.71
C VAL A 207 -2.46 -16.97 -30.90
N GLU A 208 -2.21 -15.71 -30.55
CA GLU A 208 -1.10 -15.32 -29.69
C GLU A 208 -1.23 -15.92 -28.29
N ALA A 209 -2.40 -15.87 -27.65
CA ALA A 209 -2.64 -16.46 -26.34
C ALA A 209 -2.45 -17.99 -26.36
N ARG A 210 -2.90 -18.67 -27.43
CA ARG A 210 -2.65 -20.11 -27.62
C ARG A 210 -1.17 -20.43 -27.80
N ASN A 211 -0.42 -19.56 -28.48
CA ASN A 211 1.03 -19.69 -28.56
C ASN A 211 1.69 -19.41 -27.20
N ILE A 212 1.14 -18.48 -26.39
CA ILE A 212 1.53 -18.19 -24.98
C ILE A 212 1.36 -19.41 -24.09
N THR A 213 0.29 -20.17 -24.25
CA THR A 213 0.17 -21.44 -23.53
C THR A 213 1.12 -22.51 -24.08
N LYS A 214 1.42 -22.52 -25.39
CA LYS A 214 2.22 -23.60 -26.01
C LYS A 214 3.68 -23.60 -25.59
N ALA A 215 4.41 -22.48 -25.61
CA ALA A 215 5.84 -22.53 -25.32
C ALA A 215 6.13 -22.65 -23.80
N VAL A 216 5.33 -22.03 -22.93
CA VAL A 216 5.35 -22.32 -21.48
C VAL A 216 5.05 -23.80 -21.23
N ARG A 217 4.04 -24.37 -21.92
CA ARG A 217 3.73 -25.80 -21.84
C ARG A 217 4.87 -26.67 -22.36
N THR A 218 5.57 -26.29 -23.42
CA THR A 218 6.74 -27.06 -23.91
C THR A 218 7.82 -27.12 -22.84
N LEU A 219 8.19 -25.98 -22.26
CA LEU A 219 9.20 -25.92 -21.18
C LEU A 219 8.78 -26.74 -19.96
N TYR A 220 7.51 -26.62 -19.56
CA TYR A 220 6.92 -27.43 -18.49
C TYR A 220 6.99 -28.93 -18.83
N MET A 221 6.55 -29.34 -20.02
CA MET A 221 6.57 -30.76 -20.44
C MET A 221 7.99 -31.32 -20.50
N ASP A 222 8.99 -30.52 -20.89
CA ASP A 222 10.39 -30.94 -20.92
C ASP A 222 10.94 -31.13 -19.50
N LEU A 223 10.63 -30.22 -18.57
CA LEU A 223 10.92 -30.39 -17.14
C LEU A 223 10.24 -31.63 -16.55
N VAL A 224 8.95 -31.85 -16.85
CA VAL A 224 8.21 -33.03 -16.39
C VAL A 224 8.84 -34.31 -16.92
N LYS A 225 9.24 -34.36 -18.20
CA LYS A 225 9.91 -35.55 -18.76
C LYS A 225 11.24 -35.85 -18.08
N ALA A 226 12.00 -34.81 -17.69
CA ALA A 226 13.31 -34.95 -17.07
C ALA A 226 13.23 -35.36 -15.59
N PHE A 227 12.24 -34.84 -14.85
CA PHE A 227 12.17 -34.93 -13.39
C PHE A 227 10.95 -35.71 -12.86
N HIS A 228 10.27 -36.53 -13.67
CA HIS A 228 9.12 -37.31 -13.20
C HIS A 228 9.54 -38.39 -12.16
N PRO A 229 9.00 -38.39 -10.93
CA PRO A 229 9.44 -39.29 -9.86
C PRO A 229 9.08 -40.77 -10.08
N ASP A 230 8.01 -41.08 -10.83
CA ASP A 230 7.60 -42.49 -11.10
C ASP A 230 8.63 -43.31 -11.90
N ARG A 231 9.62 -42.67 -12.53
CA ARG A 231 10.63 -43.37 -13.33
C ARG A 231 11.91 -43.66 -12.58
N GLU A 232 12.01 -43.25 -11.30
CA GLU A 232 13.24 -43.40 -10.52
C GLU A 232 13.16 -44.57 -9.54
N PRO A 233 14.09 -45.54 -9.61
CA PRO A 233 14.13 -46.68 -8.69
C PRO A 233 14.85 -46.38 -7.37
N ASP A 234 15.59 -45.27 -7.27
CA ASP A 234 16.24 -44.81 -6.03
C ASP A 234 15.33 -43.88 -5.22
N GLU A 235 15.03 -44.25 -3.97
CA GLU A 235 14.16 -43.50 -3.07
C GLU A 235 14.70 -42.11 -2.70
N ALA A 236 16.03 -41.93 -2.62
CA ALA A 236 16.62 -40.63 -2.32
C ALA A 236 16.46 -39.65 -3.50
N GLU A 237 16.71 -40.12 -4.73
CA GLU A 237 16.51 -39.33 -5.94
C GLU A 237 15.02 -39.10 -6.24
N LYS A 238 14.14 -40.03 -5.85
CA LYS A 238 12.68 -39.86 -5.97
C LYS A 238 12.17 -38.69 -5.11
N GLN A 239 12.66 -38.55 -3.88
CA GLN A 239 12.34 -37.41 -3.02
C GLN A 239 12.84 -36.10 -3.63
N ARG A 240 14.08 -36.08 -4.11
CA ARG A 240 14.66 -34.91 -4.81
C ARG A 240 13.81 -34.51 -6.02
N LYS A 241 13.46 -35.46 -6.89
CA LYS A 241 12.62 -35.22 -8.08
C LYS A 241 11.21 -34.74 -7.74
N THR A 242 10.64 -35.22 -6.63
CA THR A 242 9.33 -34.77 -6.14
C THR A 242 9.37 -33.29 -5.75
N GLU A 243 10.41 -32.85 -5.04
CA GLU A 243 10.57 -31.44 -4.67
C GLU A 243 10.80 -30.53 -5.88
N ILE A 244 11.57 -31.01 -6.87
CA ILE A 244 11.73 -30.33 -8.16
C ILE A 244 10.38 -30.17 -8.87
N MET A 245 9.59 -31.25 -8.95
CA MET A 245 8.26 -31.23 -9.59
C MET A 245 7.29 -30.27 -8.91
N HIS A 246 7.33 -30.14 -7.58
CA HIS A 246 6.54 -29.14 -6.87
C HIS A 246 6.92 -27.71 -7.28
N ARG A 247 8.22 -27.40 -7.36
CA ARG A 247 8.72 -26.09 -7.83
C ARG A 247 8.30 -25.80 -9.28
N VAL A 248 8.42 -26.79 -10.16
CA VAL A 248 8.01 -26.69 -11.58
C VAL A 248 6.51 -26.45 -11.70
N THR A 249 5.69 -27.16 -10.93
CA THR A 249 4.22 -27.00 -10.94
C THR A 249 3.82 -25.62 -10.45
N ALA A 250 4.41 -25.14 -9.34
CA ALA A 250 4.12 -23.81 -8.80
C ALA A 250 4.48 -22.68 -9.79
N ALA A 251 5.62 -22.80 -10.49
CA ALA A 251 6.01 -21.84 -11.53
C ALA A 251 5.03 -21.88 -12.73
N TYR A 252 4.59 -23.07 -13.14
CA TYR A 252 3.63 -23.23 -14.23
C TYR A 252 2.26 -22.64 -13.91
N GLU A 253 1.73 -22.87 -12.70
CA GLU A 253 0.44 -22.32 -12.24
C GLU A 253 0.44 -20.78 -12.25
N LYS A 254 1.58 -20.17 -11.88
CA LYS A 254 1.77 -18.71 -11.91
C LYS A 254 2.11 -18.18 -13.31
N SER A 255 2.19 -19.04 -14.32
CA SER A 255 2.69 -18.70 -15.67
C SER A 255 4.08 -18.03 -15.64
N ASP A 256 4.93 -18.41 -14.68
CA ASP A 256 6.23 -17.80 -14.45
C ASP A 256 7.31 -18.40 -15.36
N LEU A 257 7.47 -17.79 -16.54
CA LEU A 257 8.44 -18.23 -17.53
C LEU A 257 9.88 -18.13 -17.01
N LEU A 258 10.22 -17.08 -16.26
CA LEU A 258 11.57 -16.90 -15.73
C LEU A 258 11.92 -18.02 -14.75
N ALA A 259 11.01 -18.33 -13.82
CA ALA A 259 11.21 -19.42 -12.88
C ALA A 259 11.38 -20.77 -13.59
N LEU A 260 10.59 -21.05 -14.63
CA LEU A 260 10.74 -22.28 -15.43
C LEU A 260 12.11 -22.36 -16.12
N LEU A 261 12.62 -21.26 -16.68
CA LEU A 261 13.95 -21.21 -17.31
C LEU A 261 15.08 -21.36 -16.27
N GLN A 262 14.94 -20.76 -15.10
CA GLN A 262 15.89 -20.93 -13.99
C GLN A 262 15.96 -22.39 -13.55
N LEU A 263 14.82 -23.06 -13.40
CA LEU A 263 14.75 -24.48 -13.04
C LEU A 263 15.43 -25.37 -14.10
N GLN A 264 15.26 -25.06 -15.39
CA GLN A 264 15.94 -25.81 -16.46
C GLN A 264 17.48 -25.67 -16.42
N LEU A 265 18.00 -24.49 -16.08
CA LEU A 265 19.43 -24.27 -15.89
C LEU A 265 19.96 -24.90 -14.59
N GLU A 266 19.20 -24.81 -13.49
CA GLU A 266 19.57 -25.34 -12.17
C GLU A 266 19.78 -26.84 -12.18
N PHE A 267 18.97 -27.57 -12.95
CA PHE A 267 19.07 -29.01 -13.04
C PHE A 267 19.82 -29.51 -14.29
N GLU A 268 20.65 -28.65 -14.89
CA GLU A 268 21.55 -28.97 -16.00
C GLU A 268 20.85 -29.62 -17.21
N HIS A 269 19.53 -29.43 -17.34
CA HIS A 269 18.74 -30.01 -18.43
C HIS A 269 18.91 -29.21 -19.74
N ILE A 270 19.32 -27.95 -19.59
CA ILE A 270 19.66 -27.00 -20.65
C ILE A 270 21.00 -26.36 -20.27
N ASP A 271 21.90 -26.18 -21.23
CA ASP A 271 23.09 -25.34 -21.05
C ASP A 271 22.86 -23.92 -21.59
N GLN A 272 23.71 -22.98 -21.20
CA GLN A 272 23.61 -21.59 -21.68
C GLN A 272 23.69 -21.50 -23.22
N ALA A 273 24.36 -22.46 -23.86
CA ALA A 273 24.49 -22.55 -25.30
C ALA A 273 23.16 -22.91 -26.00
N HIS A 274 22.31 -23.71 -25.36
CA HIS A 274 20.97 -23.98 -25.86
C HIS A 274 20.10 -22.71 -25.86
N LEU A 275 20.21 -21.84 -24.84
CA LEU A 275 19.57 -20.52 -24.83
C LEU A 275 20.10 -19.61 -25.96
N GLU A 276 21.38 -19.73 -26.31
CA GLU A 276 21.99 -19.01 -27.43
C GLU A 276 21.52 -19.53 -28.80
N SER A 277 21.16 -20.82 -28.88
CA SER A 277 20.68 -21.50 -30.09
C SER A 277 19.17 -21.37 -30.33
N LEU A 278 18.43 -20.76 -29.40
CA LEU A 278 16.98 -20.58 -29.53
C LEU A 278 16.63 -19.84 -30.81
N ALA A 279 15.63 -20.36 -31.53
CA ALA A 279 15.11 -19.71 -32.72
C ALA A 279 14.59 -18.30 -32.39
N GLU A 280 14.86 -17.34 -33.28
CA GLU A 280 14.49 -15.93 -33.09
C GLU A 280 12.99 -15.74 -32.79
N ASP A 281 12.11 -16.58 -33.35
CA ASP A 281 10.67 -16.54 -33.09
C ASP A 281 10.29 -17.06 -31.69
N GLN A 282 11.05 -18.00 -31.12
CA GLN A 282 10.87 -18.41 -29.72
C GLN A 282 11.36 -17.31 -28.76
N LEU A 283 12.47 -16.64 -29.07
CA LEU A 283 12.99 -15.53 -28.25
C LEU A 283 12.06 -14.32 -28.23
N LYS A 284 11.51 -13.89 -29.38
CA LYS A 284 10.49 -12.82 -29.43
C LYS A 284 9.30 -13.13 -28.54
N TYR A 285 8.94 -14.40 -28.48
CA TYR A 285 7.83 -14.86 -27.68
C TYR A 285 8.17 -14.85 -26.18
N TYR A 286 9.34 -15.32 -25.77
CA TYR A 286 9.79 -15.19 -24.38
C TYR A 286 9.86 -13.74 -23.93
N ASN A 287 10.37 -12.84 -24.79
CA ASN A 287 10.38 -11.40 -24.51
C ASN A 287 8.98 -10.85 -24.27
N LYS A 288 7.96 -11.36 -24.95
CA LYS A 288 6.57 -10.91 -24.72
C LYS A 288 6.08 -11.28 -23.32
N ILE A 289 6.33 -12.51 -22.87
CA ILE A 289 5.93 -12.97 -21.54
C ILE A 289 6.75 -12.24 -20.47
N LEU A 290 8.07 -12.17 -20.61
CA LEU A 290 8.93 -11.45 -19.68
C LEU A 290 8.56 -9.97 -19.59
N LYS A 291 8.16 -9.35 -20.70
CA LYS A 291 7.65 -7.98 -20.69
C LYS A 291 6.36 -7.87 -19.89
N GLN A 292 5.41 -8.78 -20.08
CA GLN A 292 4.18 -8.80 -19.30
C GLN A 292 4.48 -8.96 -17.80
N GLN A 293 5.37 -9.88 -17.42
CA GLN A 293 5.79 -10.06 -16.03
C GLN A 293 6.46 -8.80 -15.46
N ALA A 294 7.33 -8.15 -16.23
CA ALA A 294 7.96 -6.90 -15.81
C ALA A 294 6.94 -5.76 -15.63
N ASP A 295 5.94 -5.68 -16.50
CA ASP A 295 4.86 -4.69 -16.40
C ASP A 295 3.93 -5.00 -15.21
N GLU A 296 3.69 -6.27 -14.89
CA GLU A 296 2.95 -6.69 -13.68
C GLU A 296 3.70 -6.32 -12.39
N LEU A 297 5.01 -6.57 -12.33
CA LEU A 297 5.86 -6.19 -11.20
C LEU A 297 5.97 -4.67 -11.03
N ASP A 298 6.05 -3.90 -12.13
CA ASP A 298 6.02 -2.43 -12.08
C ASP A 298 4.70 -1.93 -11.44
N ASN A 299 3.56 -2.51 -11.84
CA ASN A 299 2.26 -2.15 -11.28
C ASN A 299 2.13 -2.54 -9.80
N GLU A 300 2.67 -3.70 -9.42
CA GLU A 300 2.72 -4.15 -8.02
C GLU A 300 3.58 -3.21 -7.17
N PHE A 301 4.73 -2.78 -7.69
CA PHE A 301 5.62 -1.84 -7.01
C PHE A 301 4.97 -0.47 -6.85
N PHE A 302 4.36 0.04 -7.92
CA PHE A 302 3.61 1.30 -7.87
C PHE A 302 2.40 1.23 -6.93
N GLY A 303 1.68 0.11 -6.93
CA GLY A 303 0.57 -0.15 -6.01
C GLY A 303 1.02 -0.08 -4.55
N LEU A 304 2.12 -0.78 -4.21
CA LEU A 304 2.70 -0.76 -2.87
C LEU A 304 3.15 0.66 -2.46
N GLN A 305 3.78 1.41 -3.36
CA GLN A 305 4.17 2.80 -3.08
C GLN A 305 2.96 3.70 -2.79
N ASN A 306 1.86 3.55 -3.54
CA ASN A 306 0.65 4.33 -3.30
C ASN A 306 -0.04 3.95 -1.99
N GLU A 307 -0.08 2.66 -1.66
CA GLU A 307 -0.59 2.18 -0.37
C GLU A 307 0.22 2.80 0.78
N LEU A 308 1.55 2.76 0.69
CA LEU A 308 2.41 3.36 1.69
C LEU A 308 2.24 4.88 1.79
N ALA A 309 2.08 5.57 0.66
CA ALA A 309 1.87 7.01 0.62
C ALA A 309 0.55 7.38 1.30
N ALA A 310 -0.53 6.65 1.00
CA ALA A 310 -1.84 6.83 1.63
C ALA A 310 -1.80 6.53 3.14
N MET A 311 -1.18 5.42 3.54
CA MET A 311 -1.08 5.02 4.95
C MET A 311 -0.27 6.01 5.80
N THR A 312 0.75 6.63 5.21
CA THR A 312 1.65 7.55 5.93
C THR A 312 1.25 9.02 5.77
N GLY A 313 0.32 9.33 4.86
CA GLY A 313 -0.02 10.70 4.47
C GLY A 313 1.14 11.46 3.79
N LYS A 314 2.13 10.73 3.26
CA LYS A 314 3.36 11.31 2.71
C LYS A 314 3.41 11.21 1.19
N PRO A 315 4.13 12.11 0.52
CA PRO A 315 4.29 12.03 -0.93
C PRO A 315 5.04 10.76 -1.33
N ALA A 316 4.73 10.23 -2.51
CA ALA A 316 5.26 8.96 -3.02
C ALA A 316 6.80 8.84 -2.96
N PHE A 317 7.54 9.94 -3.14
CA PHE A 317 9.00 9.91 -3.06
C PHE A 317 9.52 9.56 -1.66
N ALA A 318 8.81 9.92 -0.59
CA ALA A 318 9.20 9.67 0.79
C ALA A 318 8.98 8.21 1.22
N VAL A 319 8.19 7.45 0.47
CA VAL A 319 7.88 6.04 0.71
C VAL A 319 8.37 5.12 -0.43
N SER A 320 9.20 5.67 -1.31
CA SER A 320 9.59 5.01 -2.56
C SER A 320 10.59 3.87 -2.40
N SER A 321 11.30 3.82 -1.27
CA SER A 321 12.35 2.86 -0.99
C SER A 321 12.51 2.62 0.51
N PRO A 322 13.18 1.52 0.92
CA PRO A 322 13.52 1.27 2.33
C PRO A 322 14.22 2.45 3.01
N ILE A 323 15.19 3.06 2.33
CA ILE A 323 15.98 4.17 2.87
C ILE A 323 15.09 5.41 3.07
N ALA A 324 14.21 5.69 2.12
CA ALA A 324 13.29 6.82 2.22
C ALA A 324 12.29 6.64 3.38
N LEU A 325 11.74 5.44 3.54
CA LEU A 325 10.84 5.10 4.67
C LEU A 325 11.54 5.28 6.02
N GLU A 326 12.74 4.74 6.17
CA GLU A 326 13.56 4.90 7.38
C GLU A 326 13.87 6.35 7.68
N PHE A 327 14.31 7.11 6.67
CA PHE A 327 14.58 8.53 6.83
C PHE A 327 13.33 9.31 7.27
N SER A 328 12.20 9.02 6.64
CA SER A 328 10.92 9.65 6.97
C SER A 328 10.51 9.40 8.42
N LEU A 329 10.50 8.14 8.86
CA LEU A 329 10.12 7.79 10.23
C LEU A 329 11.07 8.44 11.25
N ASN A 330 12.38 8.42 10.98
CA ASN A 330 13.36 9.04 11.87
C ASN A 330 13.18 10.57 11.95
N SER A 331 12.80 11.22 10.84
CA SER A 331 12.46 12.63 10.83
C SER A 331 11.23 12.92 11.71
N ASP A 332 10.17 12.12 11.58
CA ASP A 332 8.95 12.26 12.37
C ASP A 332 9.21 12.04 13.87
N ILE A 333 9.99 11.01 14.23
CA ILE A 333 10.43 10.76 15.62
C ILE A 333 11.24 11.94 16.14
N ALA A 334 12.16 12.49 15.34
CA ALA A 334 12.99 13.61 15.75
C ALA A 334 12.16 14.89 15.95
N GLN A 335 11.16 15.13 15.10
CA GLN A 335 10.22 16.23 15.25
C GLN A 335 9.40 16.08 16.52
N LEU A 336 8.80 14.91 16.74
CA LEU A 336 7.99 14.64 17.92
C LEU A 336 8.79 14.78 19.23
N LYS A 337 10.06 14.37 19.25
CA LYS A 337 10.97 14.61 20.39
C LYS A 337 11.21 16.11 20.64
N ARG A 338 11.33 16.92 19.58
CA ARG A 338 11.43 18.38 19.72
C ARG A 338 10.13 18.95 20.27
N ASP A 339 8.99 18.52 19.76
CA ASP A 339 7.67 18.99 20.20
C ASP A 339 7.43 18.67 21.68
N ILE A 340 7.78 17.45 22.11
CA ILE A 340 7.76 17.07 23.53
C ILE A 340 8.66 17.99 24.37
N LYS A 341 9.85 18.34 23.88
CA LYS A 341 10.74 19.26 24.60
C LYS A 341 10.14 20.66 24.68
N HIS A 342 9.54 21.15 23.60
CA HIS A 342 8.89 22.46 23.54
C HIS A 342 7.70 22.53 24.49
N ILE A 343 6.76 21.57 24.42
CA ILE A 343 5.58 21.59 25.27
C ILE A 343 5.91 21.44 26.76
N LYS A 344 6.97 20.70 27.11
CA LYS A 344 7.48 20.66 28.49
C LYS A 344 7.97 22.02 28.97
N ALA A 345 8.66 22.77 28.11
CA ALA A 345 9.12 24.12 28.41
C ALA A 345 7.92 25.07 28.54
N ASP A 346 6.93 24.96 27.65
CA ASP A 346 5.71 25.75 27.68
C ASP A 346 4.89 25.49 28.95
N LEU A 347 4.68 24.22 29.33
CA LEU A 347 4.03 23.85 30.59
C LEU A 347 4.68 24.52 31.80
N LYS A 348 6.02 24.59 31.83
CA LYS A 348 6.77 25.24 32.91
C LYS A 348 6.62 26.76 32.86
N ALA A 349 6.73 27.36 31.67
CA ALA A 349 6.66 28.81 31.51
C ALA A 349 5.24 29.34 31.76
N LEU A 350 4.23 28.69 31.20
CA LEU A 350 2.82 29.09 31.27
C LEU A 350 2.16 28.77 32.62
N ALA A 351 2.83 28.00 33.49
CA ALA A 351 2.40 27.85 34.87
C ALA A 351 2.50 29.18 35.67
N ASP A 352 3.35 30.12 35.22
CA ASP A 352 3.40 31.47 35.77
C ASP A 352 2.30 32.35 35.15
N THR A 353 1.43 32.90 35.99
CA THR A 353 0.29 33.72 35.56
C THR A 353 0.71 34.94 34.74
N SER A 354 1.85 35.58 35.03
CA SER A 354 2.34 36.74 34.27
C SER A 354 2.77 36.32 32.86
N GLN A 355 3.53 35.23 32.77
CA GLN A 355 3.98 34.67 31.48
C GLN A 355 2.81 34.19 30.63
N LEU A 356 1.84 33.50 31.24
CA LEU A 356 0.62 33.09 30.55
C LEU A 356 -0.15 34.29 29.99
N LYS A 357 -0.32 35.36 30.78
CA LYS A 357 -0.99 36.58 30.30
C LYS A 357 -0.23 37.25 29.15
N GLN A 358 1.09 37.25 29.20
CA GLN A 358 1.91 37.78 28.11
C GLN A 358 1.76 36.93 26.84
N TRP A 359 1.76 35.61 26.97
CA TRP A 359 1.54 34.69 25.85
C TRP A 359 0.12 34.81 25.28
N LEU A 360 -0.91 34.93 26.12
CA LEU A 360 -2.28 35.16 25.66
C LEU A 360 -2.46 36.46 24.87
N LYS A 361 -1.56 37.45 25.00
CA LYS A 361 -1.60 38.66 24.16
C LYS A 361 -1.21 38.38 22.71
N THR A 362 -0.34 37.40 22.46
CA THR A 362 0.08 37.03 21.10
C THR A 362 -0.94 36.12 20.42
N TYR A 363 -1.67 35.31 21.19
CA TYR A 363 -2.73 34.46 20.66
C TYR A 363 -3.91 35.26 20.10
N ARG A 364 -4.39 34.89 18.90
CA ARG A 364 -5.59 35.43 18.27
C ARG A 364 -6.53 34.28 17.98
N ILE A 365 -7.80 34.44 18.35
CA ILE A 365 -8.86 33.50 18.00
C ILE A 365 -9.13 33.69 16.51
N GLU A 366 -8.93 32.64 15.72
CA GLU A 366 -9.28 32.62 14.30
C GLU A 366 -10.80 32.70 14.15
N LYS A 367 -11.27 33.50 13.20
CA LYS A 367 -12.70 33.57 12.91
C LYS A 367 -13.06 32.43 11.96
N PRO A 368 -14.26 31.83 12.07
CA PRO A 368 -14.71 30.74 11.20
C PRO A 368 -14.67 31.03 9.69
N ASP A 369 -14.58 32.29 9.27
CA ASP A 369 -14.55 32.70 7.86
C ASP A 369 -13.16 32.55 7.18
N ASP A 370 -12.11 32.16 7.91
CA ASP A 370 -10.74 32.02 7.37
C ASP A 370 -10.30 30.56 7.11
N PHE A 371 -11.24 29.60 7.03
CA PHE A 371 -10.94 28.27 6.49
C PHE A 371 -10.74 28.33 4.97
N THR A 372 -9.56 28.80 4.56
CA THR A 372 -9.03 28.54 3.22
C THR A 372 -8.57 27.09 3.16
N PHE A 373 -9.46 26.20 2.71
CA PHE A 373 -9.06 24.87 2.25
C PHE A 373 -8.09 25.03 1.07
N PHE A 374 -6.85 24.58 1.25
CA PHE A 374 -5.90 24.29 0.18
C PHE A 374 -5.17 22.99 0.43
#